data_AF-A0A2K3LYJ3-F1
#
_entry.id   AF-A0A2K3LYJ3-F1
#
_cell.length_a   1.000
_cell.length_b   1.000
_cell.length_c   1.000
_cell.angle_alpha   90.00
_cell.angle_beta   90.00
_cell.angle_gamma   90.00
#
_symmetry.space_group_name_H-M   'P 1'
#
loop_
_entity.id
_entity.type
_entity.pdbx_description
1 polymer ?
#
loop_
_entity_poly.entity_id
_entity_poly.type
_entity_poly.pdbx_seq_one_letter_code
_entity_poly.pdbx_strand_id
1 'polypeptide(L)'
;RVSICIEILTHPRLLFLDEPTSGLDSAASYHVMSRISGLNKKDVYFGPVSAANKFFSSNGFPCPSLQSPSDHYVNTINKDFEQDPEKGLGGGLSTEEAINILVKSYDSSQISHQVQNELSQIKKMVTDTMEKKNHADFLTQCLILTRRSFVNMYREAGYYWLRLLIFGVLALSLGTMFFHIGSSNESIQARASLLVFVVTFVTFITLGGFPSFVEDMKVK
;
A
#
# COMPACT_ATOMS: atom_id res chain seq x y z
N ARG A 1 -8.05 9.43 2.06
CA ARG A 1 -9.17 9.85 2.94
C ARG A 1 -10.20 8.74 3.19
N VAL A 2 -10.85 8.16 2.17
CA VAL A 2 -11.79 7.02 2.36
C VAL A 2 -11.12 5.80 3.00
N SER A 3 -9.87 5.49 2.63
CA SER A 3 -9.09 4.40 3.26
C SER A 3 -8.94 4.59 4.77
N ILE A 4 -8.62 5.82 5.22
CA ILE A 4 -8.52 6.17 6.65
C ILE A 4 -9.88 5.97 7.35
N CYS A 5 -10.99 6.38 6.72
CA CYS A 5 -12.33 6.17 7.28
C CYS A 5 -12.69 4.68 7.42
N ILE A 6 -12.33 3.84 6.44
CA ILE A 6 -12.55 2.39 6.51
C ILE A 6 -11.76 1.79 7.66
N GLU A 7 -10.50 2.20 7.84
CA GLU A 7 -9.66 1.70 8.92
C GLU A 7 -10.20 2.14 10.30
N ILE A 8 -10.69 3.39 10.43
CA ILE A 8 -11.30 3.91 11.66
C ILE A 8 -12.57 3.13 12.06
N LEU A 9 -13.38 2.66 11.09
CA LEU A 9 -14.59 1.87 11.38
C LEU A 9 -14.29 0.56 12.13
N THR A 10 -13.05 0.04 12.02
CA THR A 10 -12.63 -1.15 12.77
C THR A 10 -12.31 -0.87 14.25
N HIS A 11 -12.45 0.38 14.69
CA HIS A 11 -12.08 0.86 16.03
C HIS A 11 -10.66 0.40 16.44
N PRO A 12 -9.63 0.71 15.63
CA PRO A 12 -8.28 0.28 15.91
C PRO A 12 -7.77 0.98 17.17
N ARG A 13 -7.15 0.23 18.08
CA ARG A 13 -6.46 0.80 19.25
C ARG A 13 -5.19 1.56 18.88
N LEU A 14 -4.62 1.27 17.72
CA LEU A 14 -3.43 1.89 17.15
C LEU A 14 -3.62 2.02 15.65
N LEU A 15 -3.53 3.24 15.13
CA LEU A 15 -3.72 3.55 13.72
C LEU A 15 -2.40 4.08 13.16
N PHE A 16 -1.80 3.34 12.23
CA PHE A 16 -0.64 3.81 11.47
C PHE A 16 -1.16 4.55 10.24
N LEU A 17 -0.72 5.78 10.06
CA LEU A 17 -1.05 6.60 8.90
C LEU A 17 0.25 6.90 8.16
N ASP A 18 0.34 6.43 6.93
CA ASP A 18 1.42 6.80 6.03
C ASP A 18 0.98 8.05 5.26
N GLU A 19 1.67 9.17 5.51
CA GLU A 19 1.45 10.49 4.90
C GLU A 19 -0.02 10.88 4.65
N PRO A 20 -0.88 11.00 5.69
CA PRO A 20 -2.33 11.21 5.51
C PRO A 20 -2.71 12.54 4.83
N THR A 21 -1.73 13.44 4.70
CA THR A 21 -1.83 14.76 4.08
C THR A 21 -1.20 14.82 2.69
N SER A 22 -0.35 13.85 2.30
CA SER A 22 0.19 13.79 0.95
C SER A 22 -0.89 13.17 0.05
N GLY A 23 -1.33 13.92 -0.95
CA GLY A 23 -2.21 13.40 -1.99
C GLY A 23 -1.46 12.51 -2.99
N LEU A 24 -0.38 11.84 -2.56
CA LEU A 24 0.59 11.19 -3.42
C LEU A 24 0.25 9.71 -3.64
N ASP A 25 0.54 9.23 -4.84
CA ASP A 25 0.29 7.86 -5.27
C ASP A 25 1.17 6.89 -4.48
N SER A 26 0.60 5.76 -4.02
CA SER A 26 1.28 4.77 -3.19
C SER A 26 2.61 4.24 -3.77
N ALA A 27 2.75 4.27 -5.11
CA ALA A 27 3.99 3.92 -5.80
C ALA A 27 5.12 4.96 -5.65
N ALA A 28 4.79 6.26 -5.66
CA ALA A 28 5.75 7.33 -5.45
C ALA A 28 6.22 7.34 -3.98
N SER A 29 5.29 7.16 -3.04
CA SER A 29 5.60 7.01 -1.61
C SER A 29 6.46 5.77 -1.34
N TYR A 30 6.24 4.65 -2.03
CA TYR A 30 7.11 3.47 -1.92
C TYR A 30 8.55 3.77 -2.37
N HIS A 31 8.74 4.52 -3.46
CA HIS A 31 10.07 4.89 -3.91
C HIS A 31 10.77 5.85 -2.95
N VAL A 32 10.05 6.85 -2.43
CA VAL A 32 10.56 7.76 -1.40
C VAL A 32 10.90 7.00 -0.13
N MET A 33 10.04 6.09 0.35
CA MET A 33 10.28 5.27 1.53
C MET A 33 11.39 4.24 1.34
N SER A 34 11.57 3.68 0.13
CA SER A 34 12.70 2.79 -0.16
C SER A 34 14.03 3.54 -0.12
N ARG A 35 14.04 4.83 -0.53
CA ARG A 35 15.18 5.73 -0.38
C ARG A 35 15.42 6.12 1.07
N ILE A 36 14.38 6.49 1.81
CA ILE A 36 14.46 6.83 3.24
C ILE A 36 14.90 5.62 4.07
N SER A 37 14.43 4.41 3.76
CA SER A 37 14.86 3.19 4.45
C SER A 37 16.28 2.75 4.08
N GLY A 38 16.84 3.28 2.97
CA GLY A 38 18.24 3.14 2.59
C GLY A 38 19.16 4.22 3.20
N LEU A 39 18.59 5.33 3.68
CA LEU A 39 19.30 6.28 4.54
C LEU A 39 19.44 5.62 5.92
N ASN A 40 20.68 5.29 6.30
CA ASN A 40 21.05 4.69 7.59
C ASN A 40 20.11 5.11 8.73
N LYS A 41 19.25 4.18 9.17
CA LYS A 41 18.31 4.31 10.31
C LYS A 41 19.06 4.63 11.59
N LYS A 42 19.40 5.90 11.79
CA LYS A 42 19.84 6.42 13.07
C LYS A 42 18.91 7.56 13.41
N ASP A 43 18.18 7.39 14.51
CA ASP A 43 17.26 8.40 14.98
C ASP A 43 18.08 9.64 15.36
N VAL A 44 17.89 10.71 14.61
CA VAL A 44 18.56 11.99 14.88
C VAL A 44 17.99 12.60 16.17
N TYR A 45 16.69 12.44 16.38
CA TYR A 45 16.01 12.89 17.58
C TYR A 45 14.64 12.20 17.69
N PHE A 46 14.30 11.68 18.87
CA PHE A 46 12.96 11.23 19.21
C PHE A 46 12.60 11.75 20.60
N GLY A 47 11.54 12.56 20.70
CA GLY A 47 11.17 13.23 21.96
C GLY A 47 10.18 14.38 21.76
N PRO A 48 9.87 15.14 22.83
CA PRO A 48 8.89 16.23 22.77
C PRO A 48 9.31 17.37 21.84
N VAL A 49 8.37 17.92 21.07
CA VAL A 49 8.60 19.04 20.13
C VAL A 49 9.21 20.26 20.83
N SER A 50 8.82 20.53 22.08
CA SER A 50 9.34 21.64 22.89
C SER A 50 10.84 21.50 23.23
N ALA A 51 11.37 20.28 23.22
CA ALA A 51 12.77 19.99 23.52
C ALA A 51 13.63 19.87 22.25
N ALA A 52 13.02 19.63 21.08
CA ALA A 52 13.71 19.56 19.79
C ALA A 52 14.48 20.85 19.47
N ASN A 53 13.84 22.03 19.59
CA ASN A 53 14.52 23.30 19.30
C ASN A 53 15.76 23.51 20.19
N LYS A 54 15.66 23.13 21.48
CA LYS A 54 16.77 23.24 22.44
C LYS A 54 17.90 22.28 22.07
N PHE A 55 17.56 21.05 21.69
CA PHE A 55 18.52 20.02 21.28
C PHE A 55 19.30 20.41 20.03
N PHE A 56 18.63 20.90 18.99
CA PHE A 56 19.30 21.37 17.77
C PHE A 56 20.16 22.60 18.06
N SER A 57 19.68 23.54 18.87
CA SER A 57 20.46 24.73 19.26
C SER A 57 21.71 24.37 20.07
N SER A 58 21.63 23.42 21.01
CA SER A 58 22.78 22.98 21.82
C SER A 58 23.84 22.22 21.02
N ASN A 59 23.46 21.65 19.88
CA ASN A 59 24.38 20.96 18.97
C ASN A 59 24.93 21.87 17.85
N GLY A 60 24.71 23.18 17.93
CA GLY A 60 25.24 24.15 16.98
C GLY A 60 24.33 24.45 15.78
N PHE A 61 23.08 24.00 15.81
CA PHE A 61 22.11 24.14 14.71
C PHE A 61 20.84 24.92 15.13
N PRO A 62 20.95 26.17 15.61
CA PRO A 62 19.79 26.95 16.04
C PRO A 62 18.85 27.25 14.85
N CYS A 63 17.55 27.17 15.09
CA CYS A 63 16.54 27.49 14.07
C CYS A 63 16.53 29.01 13.79
N PRO A 64 16.62 29.45 12.52
CA PRO A 64 16.45 30.85 12.15
C PRO A 64 15.08 31.41 12.56
N SER A 65 15.01 32.71 12.84
CA SER A 65 13.79 33.39 13.30
C SER A 65 12.66 33.48 12.26
N LEU A 66 12.95 33.23 10.99
CA LEU A 66 12.02 33.35 9.86
C LEU A 66 11.73 32.00 9.17
N GLN A 67 12.13 30.88 9.77
CA GLN A 67 11.92 29.54 9.21
C GLN A 67 11.09 28.68 10.15
N SER A 68 10.24 27.81 9.59
CA SER A 68 9.55 26.78 10.39
C SER A 68 10.58 25.80 10.97
N PRO A 69 10.51 25.46 12.27
CA PRO A 69 11.40 24.48 12.88
C PRO A 69 11.40 23.13 12.17
N SER A 70 10.25 22.69 11.64
CA SER A 70 10.14 21.43 10.90
C SER A 70 11.00 21.44 9.63
N ASP A 71 10.94 22.53 8.87
CA ASP A 71 11.65 22.67 7.60
C ASP A 71 13.16 22.81 7.85
N HIS A 72 13.53 23.51 8.93
CA HIS A 72 14.92 23.62 9.37
C HIS A 72 15.52 22.25 9.74
N TYR A 73 14.80 21.41 10.49
CA TYR A 73 15.29 20.07 10.85
C TYR A 73 15.50 19.19 9.64
N VAL A 74 14.53 19.14 8.72
CA VAL A 74 14.63 18.35 7.48
C VAL A 74 15.80 18.84 6.64
N ASN A 75 15.96 20.16 6.48
CA ASN A 75 17.07 20.72 5.71
C ASN A 75 18.45 20.45 6.34
N THR A 76 18.51 20.34 7.67
CA THR A 76 19.76 20.03 8.40
C THR A 76 20.20 18.57 8.24
N ILE A 77 19.27 17.66 7.98
CA ILE A 77 19.54 16.21 7.92
C ILE A 77 19.38 15.61 6.53
N ASN A 78 18.88 16.37 5.55
CA ASN A 78 18.61 15.88 4.21
C ASN A 78 19.79 16.17 3.27
N LYS A 79 20.42 15.09 2.81
CA LYS A 79 21.57 15.12 1.89
C LYS A 79 21.21 15.59 0.48
N ASP A 80 19.95 15.47 0.07
CA ASP A 80 19.51 15.78 -1.29
C ASP A 80 19.48 17.30 -1.60
N PHE A 81 19.64 18.16 -0.59
CA PHE A 81 19.71 19.62 -0.77
C PHE A 81 21.12 20.17 -0.98
N GLU A 82 22.17 19.34 -0.98
CA GLU A 82 23.57 19.75 -1.27
C GLU A 82 23.83 20.02 -2.77
N GLN A 83 22.92 20.71 -3.48
CA GLN A 83 23.15 21.14 -4.86
C GLN A 83 23.94 22.45 -5.01
N ASP A 84 24.07 23.24 -3.93
CA ASP A 84 24.87 24.47 -3.93
C ASP A 84 25.98 24.39 -2.86
N PRO A 85 27.26 24.21 -3.24
CA PRO A 85 28.39 24.24 -2.31
C PRO A 85 28.59 25.60 -1.61
N GLU A 86 27.86 26.64 -2.00
CA GLU A 86 27.89 27.97 -1.36
C GLU A 86 26.84 28.15 -0.24
N LYS A 87 25.90 27.22 -0.06
CA LYS A 87 24.89 27.24 1.02
C LYS A 87 25.07 26.11 2.03
N GLY A 88 26.33 25.72 2.29
CA GLY A 88 26.63 24.94 3.48
C GLY A 88 26.05 25.63 4.72
N LEU A 89 25.47 24.86 5.64
CA LEU A 89 25.10 25.35 6.97
C LEU A 89 26.22 26.25 7.49
N GLY A 90 25.91 27.52 7.80
CA GLY A 90 26.87 28.61 8.00
C GLY A 90 28.06 28.28 8.92
N GLY A 91 29.08 27.64 8.35
CA GLY A 91 30.16 27.00 9.12
C GLY A 91 30.97 25.94 8.35
N GLY A 92 30.60 25.54 7.13
CA GLY A 92 31.42 24.63 6.30
C GLY A 92 31.37 23.14 6.69
N LEU A 93 30.40 22.76 7.53
CA LEU A 93 30.16 21.37 7.93
C LEU A 93 29.32 20.64 6.87
N SER A 94 29.73 19.43 6.49
CA SER A 94 28.93 18.57 5.61
C SER A 94 27.67 18.08 6.31
N THR A 95 26.59 17.86 5.57
CA THR A 95 25.34 17.29 6.09
C THR A 95 25.59 15.94 6.80
N GLU A 96 26.59 15.17 6.36
CA GLU A 96 26.97 13.91 7.00
C GLU A 96 27.58 14.10 8.40
N GLU A 97 28.36 15.15 8.58
CA GLU A 97 28.97 15.50 9.85
C GLU A 97 27.90 15.99 10.82
N ALA A 98 26.95 16.81 10.34
CA ALA A 98 25.80 17.26 11.13
C ALA A 98 24.95 16.08 11.62
N ILE A 99 24.61 15.12 10.73
CA ILE A 99 23.87 13.91 11.11
C ILE A 99 24.65 13.10 12.15
N ASN A 100 25.95 12.89 11.97
CA ASN A 100 26.76 12.11 12.91
C ASN A 100 26.87 12.79 14.29
N ILE A 101 27.00 14.11 14.34
CA ILE A 101 27.01 14.88 15.59
C ILE A 101 25.67 14.72 16.31
N LEU A 102 24.56 14.93 15.60
CA LEU A 102 23.22 14.87 16.17
C LEU A 102 22.88 13.47 16.68
N VAL A 103 23.19 12.42 15.92
CA VAL A 103 22.99 11.03 16.34
C VAL A 103 23.79 10.70 17.59
N LYS A 104 25.09 11.05 17.61
CA LYS A 104 25.95 10.77 18.78
C LYS A 104 25.50 11.54 20.02
N SER A 105 25.04 12.78 19.83
CA SER A 105 24.49 13.61 20.89
C SER A 105 23.17 13.05 21.41
N TYR A 106 22.31 12.55 20.53
CA TYR A 106 21.05 11.92 20.90
C TYR A 106 21.28 10.62 21.69
N ASP A 107 22.15 9.73 21.22
CA ASP A 107 22.49 8.46 21.89
C ASP A 107 23.05 8.65 23.30
N SER A 108 23.80 9.74 23.53
CA SER A 108 24.35 10.08 24.84
C SER A 108 23.43 10.96 25.70
N SER A 109 22.30 11.40 25.17
CA SER A 109 21.38 12.29 25.85
C SER A 109 20.47 11.55 26.85
N GLN A 110 20.06 12.27 27.89
CA GLN A 110 19.05 11.79 28.84
C GLN A 110 17.69 11.53 28.15
N ILE A 111 17.40 12.22 27.04
CA ILE A 111 16.15 12.10 26.27
C ILE A 111 16.05 10.69 25.65
N SER A 112 17.13 10.19 25.06
CA SER A 112 17.16 8.83 24.48
C SER A 112 16.91 7.76 25.54
N HIS A 113 17.55 7.88 26.71
CA HIS A 113 17.33 6.96 27.83
C HIS A 113 15.89 7.00 28.37
N GLN A 114 15.30 8.19 28.48
CA GLN A 114 13.91 8.33 28.90
C GLN A 114 12.95 7.65 27.91
N VAL A 115 13.14 7.91 26.62
CA VAL A 115 12.33 7.31 25.55
C VAL A 115 12.45 5.80 25.54
N GLN A 116 13.67 5.24 25.66
CA GLN A 116 13.86 3.78 25.69
C GLN A 116 13.14 3.14 26.88
N ASN A 117 13.14 3.80 28.04
CA ASN A 117 12.40 3.33 29.22
C ASN A 117 10.89 3.36 28.98
N GLU A 118 10.34 4.46 28.45
CA GLU A 118 8.90 4.56 28.13
C GLU A 118 8.49 3.52 27.08
N LEU A 119 9.31 3.32 26.03
CA LEU A 119 9.07 2.31 24.99
C LEU A 119 9.04 0.88 25.56
N SER A 120 9.90 0.57 26.54
CA SER A 120 9.91 -0.75 27.17
C SER A 120 8.61 -1.04 27.93
N GLN A 121 8.03 -0.03 28.60
CA GLN A 121 6.76 -0.14 29.32
C GLN A 121 5.58 -0.29 28.36
N ILE A 122 5.56 0.54 27.30
CA ILE A 122 4.54 0.48 26.25
C ILE A 122 4.58 -0.89 25.55
N LYS A 123 5.78 -1.40 25.21
CA LYS A 123 5.95 -2.71 24.57
C LYS A 123 5.35 -3.84 25.41
N LYS A 124 5.52 -3.80 26.74
CA LYS A 124 4.95 -4.80 27.64
C LYS A 124 3.42 -4.73 27.65
N MET A 125 2.85 -3.54 27.83
CA MET A 125 1.40 -3.31 27.84
C MET A 125 0.72 -3.67 26.52
N VAL A 126 1.38 -3.40 25.40
CA VAL A 126 0.90 -3.70 24.05
C VAL A 126 0.94 -5.20 23.77
N THR A 127 2.01 -5.91 24.15
CA THR A 127 2.11 -7.37 23.98
C THR A 127 0.94 -8.09 24.67
N ASP A 128 0.65 -7.75 25.92
CA ASP A 128 -0.46 -8.34 26.70
C ASP A 128 -1.84 -8.03 26.10
N THR A 129 -1.96 -6.90 25.39
CA THR A 129 -3.20 -6.47 24.76
C THR A 129 -3.41 -7.09 23.38
N MET A 130 -2.34 -7.30 22.62
CA MET A 130 -2.40 -7.77 21.23
C MET A 130 -2.68 -9.27 21.11
N GLU A 131 -2.29 -10.09 22.09
CA GLU A 131 -2.61 -11.53 22.10
C GLU A 131 -4.13 -11.82 22.14
N LYS A 132 -4.97 -10.83 22.46
CA LYS A 132 -6.41 -11.01 22.67
C LYS A 132 -7.29 -10.76 21.44
N LYS A 133 -6.72 -10.59 20.23
CA LYS A 133 -7.52 -10.43 19.00
C LYS A 133 -7.77 -11.77 18.33
N ASN A 134 -9.00 -12.28 18.49
CA ASN A 134 -9.49 -13.37 17.66
C ASN A 134 -9.69 -12.83 16.23
N HIS A 135 -8.85 -13.28 15.30
CA HIS A 135 -9.08 -13.07 13.88
C HIS A 135 -10.41 -13.69 13.46
N ALA A 136 -11.13 -13.03 12.55
CA ALA A 136 -12.36 -13.56 11.99
C ALA A 136 -12.07 -14.90 11.29
N ASP A 137 -12.96 -15.88 11.45
CA ASP A 137 -12.81 -17.20 10.86
C ASP A 137 -12.74 -17.14 9.32
N PHE A 138 -11.97 -18.05 8.72
CA PHE A 138 -11.64 -18.05 7.29
C PHE A 138 -12.91 -18.05 6.41
N LEU A 139 -13.93 -18.79 6.80
CA LEU A 139 -15.21 -18.86 6.08
C LEU A 139 -15.97 -17.52 6.12
N THR A 140 -15.91 -16.83 7.25
CA THR A 140 -16.57 -15.53 7.41
C THR A 140 -15.88 -14.50 6.51
N GLN A 141 -14.55 -14.49 6.47
CA GLN A 141 -13.79 -13.64 5.56
C GLN A 141 -14.09 -13.96 4.09
N CYS A 142 -14.09 -15.25 3.73
CA CYS A 142 -14.39 -15.71 2.37
C CYS A 142 -15.79 -15.29 1.91
N LEU A 143 -16.81 -15.46 2.77
CA LEU A 143 -18.18 -15.08 2.46
C LEU A 143 -18.33 -13.56 2.29
N ILE A 144 -17.74 -12.78 3.19
CA ILE A 144 -17.78 -11.31 3.12
C ILE A 144 -17.07 -10.80 1.85
N LEU A 145 -15.89 -11.34 1.54
CA LEU A 145 -15.14 -11.00 0.33
C LEU A 145 -15.92 -11.39 -0.94
N THR A 146 -16.53 -12.57 -0.96
CA THR A 146 -17.36 -13.03 -2.08
C THR A 146 -18.58 -12.14 -2.27
N ARG A 147 -19.28 -11.78 -1.19
CA ARG A 147 -20.42 -10.86 -1.24
C ARG A 147 -20.02 -9.47 -1.75
N ARG A 148 -18.89 -8.94 -1.28
CA ARG A 148 -18.37 -7.65 -1.75
C ARG A 148 -17.98 -7.70 -3.22
N SER A 149 -17.31 -8.77 -3.64
CA SER A 149 -16.94 -9.02 -5.04
C SER A 149 -18.18 -9.12 -5.93
N PHE A 150 -19.22 -9.83 -5.48
CA PHE A 150 -20.47 -9.97 -6.22
C PHE A 150 -21.20 -8.64 -6.41
N VAL A 151 -21.27 -7.79 -5.37
CA VAL A 151 -21.87 -6.45 -5.47
C VAL A 151 -21.06 -5.56 -6.41
N ASN A 152 -19.72 -5.66 -6.40
CA ASN A 152 -18.87 -4.95 -7.33
C ASN A 152 -19.14 -5.39 -8.78
N MET A 153 -19.16 -6.70 -9.01
CA MET A 153 -19.42 -7.32 -10.31
C MET A 153 -20.78 -6.96 -10.89
N TYR A 154 -21.82 -6.84 -10.05
CA TYR A 154 -23.15 -6.42 -10.49
C TYR A 154 -23.23 -4.93 -10.83
N ARG A 155 -22.49 -4.06 -10.13
CA ARG A 155 -22.46 -2.61 -10.39
C ARG A 155 -21.63 -2.25 -11.62
N GLU A 156 -20.57 -2.99 -11.91
CA GLU A 156 -19.74 -2.84 -13.11
C GLU A 156 -20.19 -3.82 -14.22
N ALA A 157 -21.47 -3.69 -14.58
CA ALA A 157 -22.20 -4.73 -15.28
C ALA A 157 -21.80 -4.91 -16.76
N GLY A 158 -21.19 -3.90 -17.40
CA GLY A 158 -21.03 -3.86 -18.86
C GLY A 158 -20.33 -5.07 -19.47
N TYR A 159 -19.15 -5.43 -18.95
CA TYR A 159 -18.34 -6.54 -19.47
C TYR A 159 -18.99 -7.91 -19.24
N TYR A 160 -19.55 -8.14 -18.04
CA TYR A 160 -20.17 -9.42 -17.69
C TYR A 160 -21.49 -9.66 -18.45
N TRP A 161 -22.31 -8.61 -18.63
CA TRP A 161 -23.53 -8.70 -19.44
C TRP A 161 -23.23 -8.91 -20.93
N LEU A 162 -22.21 -8.25 -21.48
CA LEU A 162 -21.76 -8.49 -22.86
C LEU A 162 -21.34 -9.95 -23.06
N ARG A 163 -20.58 -10.50 -22.11
CA ARG A 163 -20.15 -11.91 -22.13
C ARG A 163 -21.35 -12.86 -22.06
N LEU A 164 -22.33 -12.58 -21.20
CA LEU A 164 -23.58 -13.36 -21.10
C LEU A 164 -24.39 -13.34 -22.41
N LEU A 165 -24.46 -12.19 -23.08
CA LEU A 165 -25.11 -12.07 -24.39
C LEU A 165 -24.39 -12.92 -25.46
N ILE A 166 -23.06 -12.86 -25.53
CA ILE A 166 -22.27 -13.66 -26.47
C ILE A 166 -22.51 -15.17 -26.24
N PHE A 167 -22.55 -15.62 -24.98
CA PHE A 167 -22.89 -17.00 -24.65
C PHE A 167 -24.31 -17.37 -25.08
N GLY A 168 -25.29 -16.47 -24.88
CA GLY A 168 -26.67 -16.70 -25.29
C GLY A 168 -26.80 -16.87 -26.81
N VAL A 169 -26.17 -15.99 -27.59
CA VAL A 169 -26.18 -16.05 -29.06
C VAL A 169 -25.53 -17.35 -29.55
N LEU A 170 -24.44 -17.78 -28.94
CA LEU A 170 -23.75 -19.02 -29.34
C LEU A 170 -24.48 -20.28 -28.90
N ALA A 171 -25.11 -20.28 -27.73
CA ALA A 171 -25.96 -21.38 -27.31
C ALA A 171 -27.15 -21.54 -28.27
N LEU A 172 -27.73 -20.43 -28.74
CA LEU A 172 -28.78 -20.45 -29.74
C LEU A 172 -28.27 -20.89 -31.12
N SER A 173 -27.10 -20.41 -31.57
CA SER A 173 -26.56 -20.80 -32.88
C SER A 173 -26.16 -22.26 -32.93
N LEU A 174 -25.49 -22.79 -31.89
CA LEU A 174 -25.16 -24.21 -31.79
C LEU A 174 -26.41 -25.06 -31.56
N GLY A 175 -27.33 -24.57 -30.72
CA GLY A 175 -28.59 -25.24 -30.43
C GLY A 175 -29.45 -25.43 -31.68
N THR A 176 -29.50 -24.42 -32.56
CA THR A 176 -30.22 -24.47 -33.83
C THR A 176 -29.48 -25.28 -34.90
N MET A 177 -28.16 -25.14 -35.01
CA MET A 177 -27.35 -25.85 -36.01
C MET A 177 -27.31 -27.37 -35.79
N PHE A 178 -27.36 -27.83 -34.54
CA PHE A 178 -27.32 -29.25 -34.18
C PHE A 178 -28.68 -29.79 -33.71
N PHE A 179 -29.76 -29.00 -33.88
CA PHE A 179 -31.12 -29.46 -33.64
C PHE A 179 -31.43 -30.57 -34.65
N HIS A 180 -31.64 -31.80 -34.17
CA HIS A 180 -31.88 -33.00 -34.99
C HIS A 180 -30.65 -33.61 -35.71
N ILE A 181 -29.50 -33.73 -35.03
CA ILE A 181 -28.44 -34.63 -35.51
C ILE A 181 -28.93 -36.09 -35.40
N GLY A 182 -28.97 -36.83 -36.51
CA GLY A 182 -29.35 -38.24 -36.54
C GLY A 182 -28.39 -39.15 -35.76
N SER A 183 -28.47 -40.47 -36.01
CA SER A 183 -27.58 -41.48 -35.39
C SER A 183 -26.60 -42.12 -36.37
N SER A 184 -26.31 -41.45 -37.48
CA SER A 184 -25.37 -41.91 -38.51
C SER A 184 -23.90 -41.70 -38.11
N ASN A 185 -22.95 -42.36 -38.79
CA ASN A 185 -21.52 -42.13 -38.54
C ASN A 185 -21.10 -40.66 -38.78
N GLU A 186 -21.73 -39.96 -39.73
CA GLU A 186 -21.52 -38.52 -39.94
C GLU A 186 -22.01 -37.68 -38.75
N SER A 187 -23.08 -38.09 -38.08
CA SER A 187 -23.58 -37.42 -36.87
C SER A 187 -22.61 -37.52 -35.70
N ILE A 188 -21.84 -38.60 -35.60
CA ILE A 188 -20.82 -38.79 -34.56
C ILE A 188 -19.68 -37.79 -34.76
N GLN A 189 -19.21 -37.65 -36.01
CA GLN A 189 -18.19 -36.66 -36.36
C GLN A 189 -18.69 -35.23 -36.11
N ALA A 190 -19.94 -34.91 -36.45
CA ALA A 190 -20.55 -33.61 -36.17
C ALA A 190 -20.61 -33.30 -34.66
N ARG A 191 -20.93 -34.28 -33.82
CA ARG A 191 -20.92 -34.14 -32.34
C ARG A 191 -19.50 -33.93 -31.79
N ALA A 192 -18.50 -34.60 -32.35
CA ALA A 192 -17.10 -34.40 -31.96
C ALA A 192 -16.63 -32.98 -32.29
N SER A 193 -16.95 -32.49 -33.49
CA SER A 193 -16.65 -31.11 -33.90
C SER A 193 -17.33 -30.06 -33.02
N LEU A 194 -18.58 -30.31 -32.58
CA LEU A 194 -19.28 -29.47 -31.62
C LEU A 194 -18.54 -29.38 -30.28
N LEU A 195 -18.09 -30.50 -29.73
CA LEU A 195 -17.35 -30.53 -28.46
C LEU A 195 -16.02 -29.76 -28.56
N VAL A 196 -15.27 -29.97 -29.64
CA VAL A 196 -14.01 -29.25 -29.89
C VAL A 196 -14.26 -27.74 -30.02
N PHE A 197 -15.33 -27.35 -30.72
CA PHE A 197 -15.71 -25.95 -30.84
C PHE A 197 -16.04 -25.33 -29.48
N VAL A 198 -16.86 -26.00 -28.65
CA VAL A 198 -17.23 -25.51 -27.30
C VAL A 198 -16.00 -25.34 -26.42
N VAL A 199 -15.10 -26.34 -26.37
CA VAL A 199 -13.86 -26.28 -25.56
C VAL A 199 -12.95 -25.14 -26.01
N THR A 200 -12.73 -25.02 -27.32
CA THR A 200 -11.90 -23.96 -27.90
C THR A 200 -12.49 -22.59 -27.59
N PHE A 201 -13.80 -22.45 -27.75
CA PHE A 201 -14.51 -21.20 -27.52
C PHE A 201 -14.47 -20.77 -26.04
N VAL A 202 -14.73 -21.70 -25.10
CA VAL A 202 -14.59 -21.44 -23.66
C VAL A 202 -13.18 -20.97 -23.32
N THR A 203 -12.16 -21.57 -23.94
CA THR A 203 -10.75 -21.18 -23.74
C THR A 203 -10.48 -19.75 -24.24
N PHE A 204 -10.98 -19.35 -25.41
CA PHE A 204 -10.80 -17.98 -25.89
C PHE A 204 -11.47 -16.94 -24.98
N ILE A 205 -12.66 -17.24 -24.45
CA ILE A 205 -13.34 -16.30 -23.54
C ILE A 205 -12.62 -16.22 -22.18
N THR A 206 -12.05 -17.30 -21.65
CA THR A 206 -11.26 -17.22 -20.40
C THR A 206 -10.06 -16.30 -20.56
N LEU A 207 -9.36 -16.34 -21.71
CA LEU A 207 -8.28 -15.38 -22.02
C LEU A 207 -8.79 -13.93 -22.06
N GLY A 208 -9.99 -13.69 -22.58
CA GLY A 208 -10.60 -12.36 -22.63
C GLY A 208 -10.92 -11.74 -21.25
N GLY A 209 -10.92 -12.52 -20.16
CA GLY A 209 -11.10 -12.01 -18.79
C GLY A 209 -9.82 -11.52 -18.12
N PHE A 210 -8.66 -11.84 -18.69
CA PHE A 210 -7.35 -11.51 -18.12
C PHE A 210 -7.09 -10.00 -18.01
N PRO A 211 -7.44 -9.14 -18.99
CA PRO A 211 -7.23 -7.70 -18.87
C PRO A 211 -7.96 -7.05 -17.70
N SER A 212 -9.19 -7.49 -17.40
CA SER A 212 -9.97 -7.00 -16.25
C SER A 212 -9.31 -7.41 -14.92
N PHE A 213 -8.73 -8.61 -14.85
CA PHE A 213 -7.95 -9.03 -13.68
C PHE A 213 -6.69 -8.18 -13.48
N VAL A 214 -5.98 -7.85 -14.57
CA VAL A 214 -4.80 -6.99 -14.53
C VAL A 214 -5.15 -5.56 -14.11
N GLU A 215 -6.31 -5.04 -14.52
CA GLU A 215 -6.81 -3.74 -14.10
C GLU A 215 -7.12 -3.71 -12.59
N ASP A 216 -7.77 -4.76 -12.08
CA ASP A 216 -8.07 -4.91 -10.64
C ASP A 216 -6.79 -5.07 -9.78
N MET A 217 -5.73 -5.66 -10.35
CA MET A 217 -4.40 -5.73 -9.74
C MET A 217 -3.65 -4.40 -9.72
N LYS A 218 -3.95 -3.46 -10.64
CA LYS A 218 -3.31 -2.13 -10.69
C LYS A 218 -3.94 -1.12 -9.74
N VAL A 219 -5.20 -1.34 -9.36
CA VAL A 219 -5.99 -0.43 -8.50
C VAL A 219 -5.76 -0.71 -7.00
N LYS A 220 -5.15 -1.85 -6.66
CA LYS A 220 -4.69 -2.18 -5.31
C LYS A 220 -3.22 -1.84 -5.12
#